data_AF-A0A955HQP5-F1
#
_entry.id   AF-A0A955HQP5-F1
#
_cell.length_a   1.000
_cell.length_b   1.000
_cell.length_c   1.000
_cell.angle_alpha   90.00
_cell.angle_beta   90.00
_cell.angle_gamma   90.00
#
_symmetry.space_group_name_H-M   'P 1'
#
loop_
_entity.id
_entity.type
_entity.pdbx_description
1 polymer ?
#
loop_
_entity_poly.entity_id
_entity_poly.type
_entity_poly.pdbx_seq_one_letter_code
_entity_poly.pdbx_strand_id
1 'polypeptide(L)'
;MTSLDTASALYDDVVNGNEQSASSLASELERRAREEFDTEVAEHLQNAAADIRSSLSASFTITELPDGVAGQAQLGSDTVWIDQDSIKSRDGDRLIDTGVAEDIAAHEQEHTKQSAQSDQQSVTIHGREFDAREVREAAAISVQQNIDFLSAEYMQITAALPMDAEARMLVRKGEFSALERKLAA
;
A
#
# COMPACT_ATOMS: atom_id res chain seq x y z
N MET A 1 -17.94 -25.00 2.23
CA MET A 1 -16.49 -24.82 2.36
C MET A 1 -15.88 -25.28 1.06
N THR A 2 -15.48 -24.32 0.25
CA THR A 2 -14.79 -24.52 -1.03
C THR A 2 -13.30 -24.76 -0.81
N SER A 3 -12.57 -25.14 -1.86
CA SER A 3 -11.10 -25.16 -1.85
C SER A 3 -10.53 -23.77 -1.55
N LEU A 4 -11.14 -22.71 -2.07
CA LEU A 4 -10.78 -21.33 -1.75
C LEU A 4 -11.04 -20.96 -0.28
N ASP A 5 -12.19 -21.33 0.31
CA ASP A 5 -12.46 -21.06 1.74
C ASP A 5 -11.39 -21.71 2.62
N THR A 6 -10.94 -22.91 2.22
CA THR A 6 -9.90 -23.67 2.94
C THR A 6 -8.53 -23.02 2.78
N ALA A 7 -8.17 -22.62 1.56
CA ALA A 7 -6.93 -21.91 1.28
C ALA A 7 -6.87 -20.55 2.00
N SER A 8 -8.00 -19.84 2.07
CA SER A 8 -8.10 -18.58 2.82
C SER A 8 -7.91 -18.79 4.32
N ALA A 9 -8.50 -19.84 4.90
CA ALA A 9 -8.28 -20.16 6.31
C ALA A 9 -6.82 -20.52 6.61
N LEU A 10 -6.14 -21.19 5.67
CA LEU A 10 -4.71 -21.51 5.79
C LEU A 10 -3.83 -20.26 5.62
N TYR A 11 -4.19 -19.35 4.72
CA TYR A 11 -3.54 -18.04 4.62
C TYR A 11 -3.65 -17.29 5.95
N ASP A 12 -4.86 -17.22 6.52
CA ASP A 12 -5.12 -16.56 7.79
C ASP A 12 -4.30 -17.18 8.93
N ASP A 13 -4.19 -18.52 8.99
CA ASP A 13 -3.34 -19.23 9.96
C ASP A 13 -1.84 -18.88 9.83
N VAL A 14 -1.36 -18.61 8.63
CA VAL A 14 0.03 -18.24 8.37
C VAL A 14 0.32 -16.80 8.80
N VAL A 15 -0.61 -15.88 8.57
CA VAL A 15 -0.40 -14.44 8.80
C VAL A 15 -0.77 -14.00 10.21
N ASN A 16 -1.75 -14.65 10.85
CA ASN A 16 -2.27 -14.27 12.16
C ASN A 16 -1.18 -14.25 13.25
N GLY A 17 -0.87 -13.05 13.75
CA GLY A 17 0.03 -12.81 14.88
C GLY A 17 1.52 -12.75 14.56
N ASN A 18 1.91 -12.79 13.28
CA ASN A 18 3.33 -12.80 12.89
C ASN A 18 3.69 -11.62 11.98
N GLU A 19 4.48 -10.68 12.51
CA GLU A 19 5.26 -9.76 11.67
C GLU A 19 6.28 -10.57 10.85
N GLN A 20 6.21 -10.49 9.53
CA GLN A 20 7.10 -11.22 8.65
C GLN A 20 7.37 -10.47 7.35
N SER A 21 8.53 -10.70 6.73
CA SER A 21 8.79 -10.11 5.41
C SER A 21 7.85 -10.72 4.36
N ALA A 22 7.52 -9.95 3.31
CA ALA A 22 6.75 -10.46 2.17
C ALA A 22 7.39 -11.72 1.55
N SER A 23 8.72 -11.78 1.54
CA SER A 23 9.47 -12.95 1.06
C SER A 23 9.32 -14.19 1.96
N SER A 24 9.23 -13.98 3.28
CA SER A 24 9.00 -15.03 4.27
C SER A 24 7.59 -15.58 4.14
N LEU A 25 6.59 -14.70 4.03
CA LEU A 25 5.19 -15.09 3.83
C LEU A 25 5.03 -15.94 2.56
N ALA A 26 5.54 -15.48 1.43
CA ALA A 26 5.47 -16.25 0.18
C ALA A 26 6.11 -17.64 0.30
N SER A 27 7.26 -17.73 0.98
CA SER A 27 7.97 -19.00 1.17
C SER A 27 7.21 -19.96 2.11
N GLU A 28 6.51 -19.42 3.10
CA GLU A 28 5.68 -20.19 4.02
C GLU A 28 4.40 -20.70 3.34
N LEU A 29 3.75 -19.88 2.51
CA LEU A 29 2.61 -20.30 1.68
C LEU A 29 3.00 -21.43 0.71
N GLU A 30 4.16 -21.33 0.06
CA GLU A 30 4.70 -22.42 -0.78
C GLU A 30 4.97 -23.70 0.02
N ARG A 31 5.41 -23.57 1.29
CA ARG A 31 5.61 -24.73 2.17
C ARG A 31 4.28 -25.40 2.50
N ARG A 32 3.28 -24.62 2.93
CA ARG A 32 1.92 -25.12 3.20
C ARG A 32 1.31 -25.78 1.97
N ALA A 33 1.46 -25.19 0.78
CA ALA A 33 0.96 -25.77 -0.45
C ALA A 33 1.56 -27.15 -0.77
N ARG A 34 2.83 -27.41 -0.42
CA ARG A 34 3.47 -28.73 -0.60
C ARG A 34 2.99 -29.78 0.41
N GLU A 35 2.45 -29.33 1.53
CA GLU A 35 1.93 -30.19 2.60
C GLU A 35 0.46 -30.55 2.36
N GLU A 36 -0.25 -29.77 1.55
CA GLU A 36 -1.65 -30.02 1.24
C GLU A 36 -1.88 -31.13 0.21
N PHE A 37 -2.81 -32.02 0.55
CA PHE A 37 -3.21 -33.15 -0.29
C PHE A 37 -4.27 -32.77 -1.33
N ASP A 38 -5.02 -31.70 -1.09
CA ASP A 38 -5.98 -31.16 -2.05
C ASP A 38 -5.24 -30.25 -3.05
N THR A 39 -5.28 -30.65 -4.33
CA THR A 39 -4.55 -29.96 -5.39
C THR A 39 -5.09 -28.54 -5.62
N GLU A 40 -6.40 -28.31 -5.49
CA GLU A 40 -6.97 -26.97 -5.68
C GLU A 40 -6.56 -26.03 -4.54
N VAL A 41 -6.57 -26.51 -3.30
CA VAL A 41 -6.09 -25.73 -2.14
C VAL A 41 -4.61 -25.39 -2.30
N ALA A 42 -3.79 -26.37 -2.68
CA ALA A 42 -2.37 -26.18 -2.94
C ALA A 42 -2.11 -25.15 -4.06
N GLU A 43 -2.89 -25.18 -5.14
CA GLU A 43 -2.80 -24.22 -6.24
C GLU A 43 -3.13 -22.79 -5.78
N HIS A 44 -4.19 -22.59 -4.99
CA HIS A 44 -4.52 -21.26 -4.44
C HIS A 44 -3.38 -20.69 -3.58
N LEU A 45 -2.77 -21.51 -2.72
CA LEU A 45 -1.64 -21.10 -1.88
C LEU A 45 -0.37 -20.80 -2.70
N GLN A 46 -0.08 -21.59 -3.74
CA GLN A 46 1.03 -21.32 -4.66
C GLN A 46 0.83 -20.01 -5.44
N ASN A 47 -0.38 -19.79 -5.93
CA ASN A 47 -0.73 -18.56 -6.63
C ASN A 47 -0.61 -17.35 -5.69
N ALA A 48 -1.09 -17.44 -4.45
CA ALA A 48 -0.92 -16.38 -3.46
C ALA A 48 0.55 -16.05 -3.19
N ALA A 49 1.42 -17.06 -3.09
CA ALA A 49 2.85 -16.85 -2.93
C ALA A 49 3.47 -16.17 -4.15
N ALA A 50 3.10 -16.59 -5.36
CA ALA A 50 3.56 -15.97 -6.60
C ALA A 50 3.10 -14.50 -6.69
N ASP A 51 1.86 -14.23 -6.30
CA ASP A 51 1.24 -12.91 -6.31
C ASP A 51 1.96 -11.94 -5.36
N ILE A 52 2.27 -12.39 -4.15
CA ILE A 52 3.08 -11.61 -3.20
C ILE A 52 4.46 -11.31 -3.78
N ARG A 53 5.13 -12.30 -4.41
CA ARG A 53 6.46 -12.10 -4.99
C ARG A 53 6.46 -11.13 -6.18
N SER A 54 5.38 -11.09 -6.96
CA SER A 54 5.29 -10.21 -8.13
C SER A 54 4.88 -8.79 -7.75
N SER A 55 3.99 -8.64 -6.75
CA SER A 55 3.41 -7.34 -6.37
C SER A 55 4.21 -6.60 -5.29
N LEU A 56 4.87 -7.31 -4.39
CA LEU A 56 5.53 -6.73 -3.22
C LEU A 56 7.05 -6.94 -3.23
N SER A 57 7.79 -5.92 -2.80
CA SER A 57 9.23 -6.04 -2.57
C SER A 57 9.51 -7.00 -1.42
N ALA A 58 10.55 -7.82 -1.55
CA ALA A 58 11.02 -8.69 -0.47
C ALA A 58 11.42 -7.93 0.81
N SER A 59 11.72 -6.63 0.70
CA SER A 59 12.08 -5.76 1.82
C SER A 59 10.88 -5.26 2.63
N PHE A 60 9.64 -5.47 2.16
CA PHE A 60 8.45 -5.05 2.89
C PHE A 60 8.11 -6.03 4.00
N THR A 61 7.57 -5.48 5.08
CA THR A 61 7.03 -6.25 6.19
C THR A 61 5.50 -6.32 6.06
N ILE A 62 4.95 -7.52 6.20
CA ILE A 62 3.51 -7.77 6.26
C ILE A 62 3.15 -8.04 7.72
N THR A 63 2.14 -7.33 8.21
CA THR A 63 1.67 -7.41 9.59
C THR A 63 0.24 -6.89 9.68
N GLU A 64 -0.44 -7.13 10.80
CA GLU A 64 -1.74 -6.53 11.08
C GLU A 64 -1.53 -5.05 11.47
N LEU A 65 -2.21 -4.15 10.79
CA LEU A 65 -2.19 -2.72 11.09
C LEU A 65 -3.52 -2.27 11.72
N PRO A 66 -3.58 -1.06 12.33
CA PRO A 66 -4.84 -0.55 12.87
C PRO A 66 -5.94 -0.49 11.82
N ASP A 67 -7.19 -0.69 12.26
CA ASP A 67 -8.36 -0.63 11.39
C ASP A 67 -8.34 0.58 10.44
N GLY A 68 -8.43 0.30 9.13
CA GLY A 68 -8.45 1.30 8.07
C GLY A 68 -7.08 1.78 7.59
N VAL A 69 -5.99 1.20 8.09
CA VAL A 69 -4.61 1.46 7.62
C VAL A 69 -4.19 0.32 6.69
N ALA A 70 -4.09 0.59 5.39
CA ALA A 70 -3.68 -0.41 4.39
C ALA A 70 -2.16 -0.60 4.32
N GLY A 71 -1.41 0.45 4.66
CA GLY A 71 0.04 0.47 4.67
C GLY A 71 0.55 1.61 5.56
N GLN A 72 1.82 1.51 5.92
CA GLN A 72 2.50 2.54 6.69
C GLN A 72 3.98 2.59 6.33
N ALA A 73 4.44 3.73 5.86
CA ALA A 73 5.86 4.03 5.68
C ALA A 73 6.35 5.08 6.68
N GLN A 74 7.61 4.93 7.11
CA GLN A 74 8.28 5.96 7.89
C GLN A 74 8.96 6.98 6.96
N LEU A 75 8.65 8.27 7.14
CA LEU A 75 9.26 9.36 6.37
C LEU A 75 10.79 9.37 6.51
N GLY A 76 11.49 9.48 5.38
CA GLY A 76 12.96 9.49 5.32
C GLY A 76 13.64 8.19 5.76
N SER A 77 12.89 7.08 5.79
CA SER A 77 13.38 5.72 6.05
C SER A 77 12.97 4.80 4.88
N ASP A 78 13.58 3.63 4.80
CA ASP A 78 13.21 2.57 3.84
C ASP A 78 12.21 1.56 4.45
N THR A 79 11.68 1.85 5.65
CA THR A 79 10.76 0.96 6.37
C THR A 79 9.33 1.12 5.87
N VAL A 80 8.74 0.00 5.44
CA VAL A 80 7.36 -0.11 4.94
C VAL A 80 6.69 -1.32 5.56
N TRP A 81 5.51 -1.10 6.14
CA TRP A 81 4.58 -2.12 6.60
C TRP A 81 3.34 -2.13 5.72
N ILE A 82 2.82 -3.32 5.41
CA ILE A 82 1.58 -3.50 4.65
C ILE A 82 0.64 -4.37 5.47
N ASP A 83 -0.62 -3.94 5.53
CA ASP A 83 -1.67 -4.68 6.18
C ASP A 83 -2.04 -5.93 5.37
N GLN A 84 -1.99 -7.09 6.04
CA GLN A 84 -2.25 -8.39 5.41
C GLN A 84 -3.67 -8.51 4.85
N ASP A 85 -4.67 -7.91 5.49
CA ASP A 85 -6.06 -8.03 5.07
C ASP A 85 -6.40 -7.04 3.93
N SER A 86 -5.66 -5.94 3.85
CA SER A 86 -5.85 -4.92 2.83
C SER A 86 -5.44 -5.35 1.42
N ILE A 87 -4.59 -6.38 1.30
CA ILE A 87 -4.16 -6.95 0.01
C ILE A 87 -4.95 -8.20 -0.40
N LYS A 88 -5.91 -8.67 0.43
CA LYS A 88 -6.71 -9.85 0.11
C LYS A 88 -7.67 -9.55 -1.02
N SER A 89 -7.79 -10.51 -1.94
CA SER A 89 -8.79 -10.41 -3.00
C SER A 89 -10.19 -10.45 -2.42
N ARG A 90 -11.05 -9.59 -2.97
CA ARG A 90 -12.49 -9.61 -2.70
C ARG A 90 -13.25 -10.47 -3.72
N ASP A 91 -12.56 -10.91 -4.76
CA ASP A 91 -13.10 -11.73 -5.83
C ASP A 91 -12.88 -13.21 -5.53
N GLY A 92 -13.80 -14.06 -5.98
CA GLY A 92 -13.85 -15.49 -5.62
C GLY A 92 -12.84 -16.39 -6.35
N ASP A 93 -11.78 -15.84 -6.94
CA ASP A 93 -10.84 -16.58 -7.80
C ASP A 93 -9.40 -16.61 -7.26
N ARG A 94 -9.02 -15.66 -6.38
CA ARG A 94 -7.65 -15.51 -5.87
C ARG A 94 -7.66 -15.18 -4.39
N LEU A 95 -6.52 -15.37 -3.73
CA LEU A 95 -6.33 -14.93 -2.33
C LEU A 95 -5.79 -13.50 -2.24
N ILE A 96 -4.97 -13.09 -3.22
CA ILE A 96 -4.31 -11.76 -3.24
C ILE A 96 -4.85 -10.95 -4.41
N ASP A 97 -5.20 -9.69 -4.14
CA ASP A 97 -5.44 -8.70 -5.18
C ASP A 97 -4.11 -8.05 -5.55
N THR A 98 -3.53 -8.50 -6.68
CA THR A 98 -2.23 -7.99 -7.13
C THR A 98 -2.26 -6.50 -7.45
N GLY A 99 -3.39 -5.99 -7.96
CA GLY A 99 -3.50 -4.57 -8.32
C GLY A 99 -3.51 -3.69 -7.08
N VAL A 100 -4.35 -4.04 -6.08
CA VAL A 100 -4.40 -3.33 -4.81
C VAL A 100 -3.06 -3.43 -4.07
N ALA A 101 -2.42 -4.61 -4.06
CA ALA A 101 -1.10 -4.79 -3.44
C ALA A 101 -0.02 -3.91 -4.08
N GLU A 102 0.03 -3.84 -5.42
CA GLU A 102 0.97 -2.98 -6.15
C GLU A 102 0.71 -1.49 -5.88
N ASP A 103 -0.55 -1.06 -5.83
CA ASP A 103 -0.91 0.32 -5.57
C ASP A 103 -0.62 0.75 -4.12
N ILE A 104 -0.87 -0.10 -3.12
CA ILE A 104 -0.45 0.16 -1.74
C ILE A 104 1.07 0.23 -1.67
N ALA A 105 1.78 -0.72 -2.28
CA ALA A 105 3.24 -0.74 -2.32
C ALA A 105 3.84 0.54 -2.93
N ALA A 106 3.30 1.00 -4.07
CA ALA A 106 3.77 2.20 -4.75
C ALA A 106 3.52 3.45 -3.93
N HIS A 107 2.37 3.53 -3.27
CA HIS A 107 1.99 4.60 -2.35
C HIS A 107 2.99 4.70 -1.18
N GLU A 108 3.22 3.60 -0.46
CA GLU A 108 4.11 3.59 0.70
C GLU A 108 5.56 3.87 0.30
N GLN A 109 6.01 3.35 -0.85
CA GLN A 109 7.32 3.72 -1.41
C GLN A 109 7.43 5.18 -1.81
N GLU A 110 6.32 5.87 -2.08
CA GLU A 110 6.37 7.30 -2.34
C GLU A 110 6.62 8.07 -1.05
N HIS A 111 6.01 7.66 0.06
CA HIS A 111 6.28 8.24 1.39
C HIS A 111 7.75 8.09 1.81
N THR A 112 8.42 6.97 1.52
CA THR A 112 9.86 6.80 1.87
C THR A 112 10.75 7.82 1.15
N LYS A 113 10.35 8.29 -0.03
CA LYS A 113 11.07 9.31 -0.82
C LYS A 113 10.80 10.73 -0.32
N GLN A 114 9.86 10.93 0.60
CA GLN A 114 9.46 12.24 1.07
C GLN A 114 10.32 12.72 2.23
N SER A 115 10.72 13.99 2.17
CA SER A 115 11.40 14.65 3.28
C SER A 115 10.51 14.72 4.53
N ALA A 116 11.07 14.30 5.67
CA ALA A 116 10.45 14.48 6.97
C ALA A 116 10.28 15.97 7.35
N GLN A 117 11.09 16.85 6.78
CA GLN A 117 11.04 18.30 6.98
C GLN A 117 10.41 18.99 5.78
N SER A 118 9.55 19.98 6.04
CA SER A 118 8.99 20.89 5.04
C SER A 118 9.35 22.34 5.39
N ASP A 119 9.50 23.19 4.39
CA ASP A 119 9.77 24.63 4.56
C ASP A 119 8.54 25.41 5.09
N GLN A 120 7.36 24.78 5.06
CA GLN A 120 6.09 25.27 5.58
C GLN A 120 5.26 24.14 6.19
N GLN A 121 4.34 24.46 7.11
CA GLN A 121 3.49 23.47 7.79
C GLN A 121 2.17 23.19 7.04
N SER A 122 1.76 24.09 6.14
CA SER A 122 0.57 23.98 5.32
C SER A 122 0.78 24.70 3.98
N VAL A 123 -0.09 24.43 3.01
CA VAL A 123 -0.19 25.15 1.74
C VAL A 123 -1.63 25.59 1.50
N THR A 124 -1.84 26.73 0.85
CA THR A 124 -3.15 27.23 0.45
C THR A 124 -3.33 27.16 -1.06
N ILE A 125 -4.14 26.22 -1.54
CA ILE A 125 -4.44 26.03 -2.97
C ILE A 125 -5.90 26.37 -3.22
N HIS A 126 -6.17 27.28 -4.16
CA HIS A 126 -7.51 27.73 -4.53
C HIS A 126 -8.41 28.14 -3.33
N GLY A 127 -7.81 28.72 -2.28
CA GLY A 127 -8.53 29.17 -1.08
C GLY A 127 -8.84 28.09 -0.05
N ARG A 128 -8.37 26.85 -0.25
CA ARG A 128 -8.38 25.78 0.76
C ARG A 128 -6.98 25.59 1.32
N GLU A 129 -6.87 25.53 2.64
CA GLU A 129 -5.64 25.16 3.33
C GLU A 129 -5.53 23.64 3.43
N PHE A 130 -4.33 23.11 3.18
CA PHE A 130 -3.97 21.70 3.33
C PHE A 130 -2.78 21.60 4.25
N ASP A 131 -2.86 20.72 5.24
CA ASP A 131 -1.73 20.49 6.14
C ASP A 131 -0.64 19.62 5.49
N ALA A 132 0.51 19.52 6.15
CA ALA A 132 1.63 18.73 5.64
C ALA A 132 1.34 17.24 5.44
N ARG A 133 0.39 16.66 6.19
CA ARG A 133 -0.02 15.27 6.03
C ARG A 133 -0.83 15.14 4.75
N GLU A 134 -1.83 15.99 4.53
CA GLU A 134 -2.66 15.97 3.32
C GLU A 134 -1.83 16.19 2.04
N VAL A 135 -0.84 17.08 2.08
CA VAL A 135 0.07 17.31 0.93
C VAL A 135 0.89 16.07 0.59
N ARG A 136 1.43 15.39 1.61
CA ARG A 136 2.22 14.16 1.45
C ARG A 136 1.38 13.00 0.96
N GLU A 137 0.17 12.89 1.49
CA GLU A 137 -0.82 11.90 1.11
C GLU A 137 -1.22 12.07 -0.36
N ALA A 138 -1.57 13.30 -0.78
CA ALA A 138 -1.89 13.58 -2.18
C ALA A 138 -0.75 13.20 -3.14
N ALA A 139 0.50 13.47 -2.75
CA ALA A 139 1.67 13.09 -3.55
C ALA A 139 1.83 11.57 -3.64
N ALA A 140 1.65 10.85 -2.52
CA ALA A 140 1.71 9.40 -2.47
C ALA A 140 0.59 8.74 -3.29
N ILE A 141 -0.66 9.20 -3.14
CA ILE A 141 -1.78 8.68 -3.92
C ILE A 141 -1.58 8.90 -5.43
N SER A 142 -0.97 10.01 -5.83
CA SER A 142 -0.82 10.34 -7.26
C SER A 142 0.08 9.40 -8.06
N VAL A 143 0.76 8.44 -7.42
CA VAL A 143 1.53 7.39 -8.12
C VAL A 143 0.75 6.09 -8.29
N GLN A 144 -0.42 5.96 -7.66
CA GLN A 144 -1.28 4.79 -7.75
C GLN A 144 -1.99 4.75 -9.10
N GLN A 145 -2.16 3.55 -9.67
CA GLN A 145 -2.87 3.33 -10.93
C GLN A 145 -4.38 3.23 -10.71
N ASN A 146 -4.79 2.57 -9.62
CA ASN A 146 -6.18 2.48 -9.19
C ASN A 146 -6.35 3.18 -7.83
N ILE A 147 -7.44 3.92 -7.70
CA ILE A 147 -7.81 4.64 -6.47
C ILE A 147 -9.24 4.31 -6.00
N ASP A 148 -9.93 3.38 -6.66
CA ASP A 148 -11.34 3.05 -6.37
C ASP A 148 -11.52 2.39 -4.99
N PHE A 149 -10.44 1.89 -4.39
CA PHE A 149 -10.42 1.32 -3.04
C PHE A 149 -10.15 2.36 -1.95
N LEU A 150 -9.81 3.61 -2.30
CA LEU A 150 -9.52 4.65 -1.33
C LEU A 150 -10.78 5.12 -0.59
N SER A 151 -10.57 5.64 0.62
CA SER A 151 -11.63 6.26 1.40
C SER A 151 -12.15 7.54 0.73
N ALA A 152 -13.38 7.94 1.08
CA ALA A 152 -13.95 9.19 0.59
C ALA A 152 -13.11 10.43 0.98
N GLU A 153 -12.43 10.39 2.13
CA GLU A 153 -11.50 11.45 2.55
C GLU A 153 -10.34 11.58 1.55
N TYR A 154 -9.70 10.47 1.22
CA TYR A 154 -8.54 10.44 0.33
C TYR A 154 -8.90 10.83 -1.11
N MET A 155 -10.08 10.40 -1.58
CA MET A 155 -10.62 10.84 -2.86
C MET A 155 -10.90 12.35 -2.92
N GLN A 156 -11.26 12.97 -1.79
CA GLN A 156 -11.44 14.44 -1.73
C GLN A 156 -10.11 15.19 -1.70
N ILE A 157 -9.09 14.65 -1.04
CA ILE A 157 -7.74 15.24 -1.01
C ILE A 157 -7.16 15.27 -2.43
N THR A 158 -7.20 14.15 -3.15
CA THR A 158 -6.59 14.02 -4.48
C THR A 158 -7.28 14.87 -5.53
N ALA A 159 -8.61 14.99 -5.45
CA ALA A 159 -9.38 15.85 -6.34
C ALA A 159 -9.07 17.34 -6.12
N ALA A 160 -8.80 17.75 -4.88
CA ALA A 160 -8.54 19.14 -4.53
C ALA A 160 -7.06 19.53 -4.65
N LEU A 161 -6.15 18.55 -4.66
CA LEU A 161 -4.71 18.76 -4.70
C LEU A 161 -4.05 17.83 -5.74
N PRO A 162 -4.25 18.08 -7.06
CA PRO A 162 -3.70 17.24 -8.11
C PRO A 162 -2.16 17.35 -8.17
N MET A 163 -1.48 16.19 -8.12
CA MET A 163 -0.03 16.12 -8.08
C MET A 163 0.54 15.55 -9.38
N ASP A 164 1.15 16.42 -10.19
CA ASP A 164 1.99 16.00 -11.31
C ASP A 164 3.41 15.58 -10.83
N ALA A 165 4.26 15.15 -11.76
CA ALA A 165 5.61 14.70 -11.44
C ALA A 165 6.50 15.79 -10.82
N GLU A 166 6.30 17.06 -11.19
CA GLU A 166 7.06 18.18 -10.66
C GLU A 166 6.57 18.54 -9.26
N ALA A 167 5.26 18.59 -9.04
CA ALA A 167 4.64 18.80 -7.73
C ALA A 167 5.09 17.72 -6.73
N ARG A 168 5.07 16.44 -7.13
CA ARG A 168 5.64 15.35 -6.31
C ARG A 168 7.11 15.59 -5.96
N MET A 169 7.91 16.09 -6.90
CA MET A 169 9.33 16.37 -6.65
C MET A 169 9.52 17.45 -5.58
N LEU A 170 8.67 18.47 -5.58
CA LEU A 170 8.68 19.51 -4.54
C LEU A 170 8.31 18.92 -3.17
N VAL A 171 7.30 18.04 -3.12
CA VAL A 171 6.94 17.32 -1.88
C VAL A 171 8.08 16.43 -1.39
N ARG A 172 8.76 15.71 -2.28
CA ARG A 172 9.94 14.90 -1.93
C ARG A 172 11.04 15.70 -1.26
N LYS A 173 11.25 16.94 -1.71
CA LYS A 173 12.25 17.86 -1.15
C LYS A 173 11.77 18.64 0.07
N GLY A 174 10.48 18.61 0.38
CA GLY A 174 9.87 19.45 1.42
C GLY A 174 9.72 20.92 1.02
N GLU A 175 9.73 21.25 -0.26
CA GLU A 175 9.63 22.62 -0.80
C GLU A 175 8.14 23.03 -0.98
N PHE A 176 7.39 23.04 0.12
CA PHE A 176 5.94 23.31 0.11
C PHE A 176 5.61 24.73 -0.32
N SER A 177 6.46 25.71 0.00
CA SER A 177 6.28 27.08 -0.50
C SER A 177 6.35 27.17 -2.03
N ALA A 178 7.17 26.32 -2.67
CA ALA A 178 7.27 26.25 -4.12
C ALA A 178 6.07 25.50 -4.72
N LEU A 179 5.61 24.44 -4.05
CA LEU A 179 4.39 23.72 -4.42
C LEU A 179 3.18 24.64 -4.42
N GLU A 180 3.01 25.45 -3.36
CA GLU A 180 1.92 26.41 -3.23
C GLU A 180 1.88 27.36 -4.43
N ARG A 181 3.01 27.98 -4.76
CA ARG A 181 3.12 28.88 -5.92
C ARG A 181 2.79 28.21 -7.25
N LYS A 182 3.16 26.93 -7.41
CA LYS A 182 2.90 26.17 -8.64
C LYS A 182 1.42 25.86 -8.81
N LEU A 183 0.75 25.45 -7.75
CA LEU A 183 -0.64 25.00 -7.80
C LEU A 183 -1.66 26.13 -7.60
N ALA A 184 -1.25 27.26 -7.05
CA ALA A 184 -2.11 28.45 -6.92
C ALA A 184 -2.18 29.32 -8.20
N ALA A 185 -1.30 29.07 -9.17
CA ALA A 185 -1.25 29.78 -10.46
C ALA A 185 -2.32 29.26 -11.44
#